data_AF-A0A6P0RNQ7-F1
#
_entry.id   AF-A0A6P0RNQ7-F1
#
_cell.length_a   1.000
_cell.length_b   1.000
_cell.length_c   1.000
_cell.angle_alpha   90.00
_cell.angle_beta   90.00
_cell.angle_gamma   90.00
#
_symmetry.space_group_name_H-M   'P 1'
#
loop_
_entity.id
_entity.type
_entity.pdbx_description
1 polymer ?
#
loop_
_entity_poly.entity_id
_entity_poly.type
_entity_poly.pdbx_seq_one_letter_code
_entity_poly.pdbx_strand_id
1 'polypeptide(L)'
;MPDIYKIFPAIGVARVGNSTEYYLAPETTGELPSGSFPDDFRDTDLLMKRQGVKFRVFCYPEADPDNPYEVIPGENGVASIEWTVHIANKKSVWHEFEPIKGEGTYPPTNDLRNSGITDPAERAATLITDPGPRTLTGPSQDAYFNRDSVVPGGYGITFPPENLSPNEIDSLGEIHTDAEGKLIVVGGYGHSGTDLTYPDPEQDLDYANNDNWWDDTSDGPVDAKIVFSDSAKPSVDASTAWVVVTPPRFAPEIVPQITMYDLIFDVAVRNFPNYRPDIYSNGEFMSDYETNAEEEVQRTLDRAYPYGAVSSDVPPHNFTYEDTLSDQLYGLMRKPEDANVAGYTPGWMPMLAGDGSAQSIAADPSRSSKYLTFTETQIFLARQYNQGVTTTDPRLPEDGTPDGLTRAALENCSGGAFGPGIEMTWFARRPEIYAEPFRLRKRNYDYPLSIDATDLTEGLEPGDFTKFMAIPWQGDFNECAVQWPLNNSSTKKTYVNWWPAQRPLKVNRWSETDGAFVKSPWIGDDAEPQEDDDYANFLRFNLNSDMVDHWSELGFVMKTGDTGEINDFTEVQRTYDEVTTQSNQPKPKRRGRKK
;
A
#
# COMPACT_ATOMS: atom_id res chain seq x y z
N MET A 1 -2.97 -8.59 35.48
CA MET A 1 -1.85 -8.04 34.69
C MET A 1 -2.02 -6.54 34.69
N PRO A 2 -0.96 -5.72 34.84
CA PRO A 2 -1.12 -4.26 34.84
C PRO A 2 -1.78 -3.76 33.56
N ASP A 3 -2.38 -2.57 33.59
CA ASP A 3 -2.94 -1.89 32.42
C ASP A 3 -1.96 -1.94 31.25
N ILE A 4 -2.46 -2.31 30.06
CA ILE A 4 -1.66 -2.40 28.83
C ILE A 4 -2.01 -1.23 27.93
N TYR A 5 -1.02 -0.51 27.44
CA TYR A 5 -1.21 0.58 26.49
C TYR A 5 -0.77 0.14 25.10
N LYS A 6 -1.53 0.51 24.08
CA LYS A 6 -1.27 0.12 22.69
C LYS A 6 -1.56 1.29 21.75
N ILE A 7 -0.70 1.47 20.75
CA ILE A 7 -0.87 2.50 19.73
C ILE A 7 -1.69 1.95 18.56
N PHE A 8 -2.63 2.76 18.07
CA PHE A 8 -3.50 2.46 16.93
C PHE A 8 -3.60 3.63 15.94
N PRO A 9 -3.69 3.37 14.62
CA PRO A 9 -3.68 2.04 13.98
C PRO A 9 -2.36 1.30 14.22
N ALA A 10 -2.40 -0.04 14.29
CA ALA A 10 -1.18 -0.83 14.54
C ALA A 10 -0.16 -0.68 13.39
N ILE A 11 -0.67 -0.51 12.17
CA ILE A 11 0.08 -0.07 10.97
C ILE A 11 -0.70 1.10 10.37
N GLY A 12 -0.15 2.31 10.47
CA GLY A 12 -0.70 3.52 9.87
C GLY A 12 -0.16 3.76 8.46
N VAL A 13 -0.99 4.33 7.59
CA VAL A 13 -0.66 4.56 6.17
C VAL A 13 -0.73 6.05 5.85
N ALA A 14 0.44 6.63 5.62
CA ALA A 14 0.60 7.96 5.04
C ALA A 14 0.85 7.86 3.53
N ARG A 15 0.57 8.93 2.80
CA ARG A 15 0.81 9.00 1.35
C ARG A 15 1.53 10.28 0.96
N VAL A 16 2.49 10.13 0.06
CA VAL A 16 3.25 11.26 -0.49
C VAL A 16 2.36 12.18 -1.34
N GLY A 17 2.82 13.41 -1.53
CA GLY A 17 2.13 14.50 -2.24
C GLY A 17 3.09 15.68 -2.35
N ASN A 18 3.11 16.41 -3.48
CA ASN A 18 4.10 17.46 -3.72
C ASN A 18 3.73 18.84 -3.12
N SER A 19 2.64 18.93 -2.36
CA SER A 19 2.27 20.12 -1.59
C SER A 19 2.82 20.07 -0.15
N THR A 20 3.02 21.25 0.43
CA THR A 20 3.25 21.38 1.88
C THR A 20 1.97 21.23 2.71
N GLU A 21 0.79 21.26 2.10
CA GLU A 21 -0.47 20.94 2.78
C GLU A 21 -0.74 19.43 2.81
N TYR A 22 -1.60 19.00 3.75
CA TYR A 22 -2.05 17.62 3.87
C TYR A 22 -3.51 17.53 4.34
N TYR A 23 -4.14 16.40 4.04
CA TYR A 23 -5.40 15.95 4.66
C TYR A 23 -5.15 14.71 5.53
N LEU A 24 -6.09 14.37 6.42
CA LEU A 24 -5.97 13.20 7.29
C LEU A 24 -6.53 11.94 6.64
N ALA A 25 -5.85 10.81 6.79
CA ALA A 25 -6.34 9.51 6.35
C ALA A 25 -7.74 9.20 6.92
N PRO A 26 -8.61 8.53 6.15
CA PRO A 26 -9.91 8.12 6.64
C PRO A 26 -9.78 7.08 7.76
N GLU A 27 -10.65 7.17 8.77
CA GLU A 27 -10.74 6.22 9.89
C GLU A 27 -11.84 5.16 9.67
N THR A 28 -12.44 5.17 8.48
CA THR A 28 -13.42 4.21 7.98
C THR A 28 -12.95 3.66 6.62
N THR A 29 -13.34 2.45 6.29
CA THR A 29 -12.91 1.82 5.03
C THR A 29 -13.60 2.39 3.81
N GLY A 30 -12.83 2.74 2.77
CA GLY A 30 -13.36 3.21 1.48
C GLY A 30 -14.07 4.57 1.56
N GLU A 31 -14.05 5.21 2.72
CA GLU A 31 -14.54 6.58 2.87
C GLU A 31 -13.48 7.58 2.46
N LEU A 32 -13.94 8.77 2.12
CA LEU A 32 -13.08 9.90 1.88
C LEU A 32 -12.54 10.44 3.22
N PRO A 33 -11.33 11.03 3.20
CA PRO A 33 -10.88 11.90 4.27
C PRO A 33 -11.93 12.95 4.65
N SER A 34 -11.89 13.43 5.89
CA SER A 34 -12.66 14.62 6.27
C SER A 34 -12.15 15.84 5.48
N GLY A 35 -13.02 16.49 4.71
CA GLY A 35 -12.66 17.65 3.89
C GLY A 35 -13.72 17.99 2.84
N SER A 36 -13.43 18.98 2.00
CA SER A 36 -14.32 19.37 0.89
C SER A 36 -13.91 18.66 -0.40
N PHE A 37 -14.11 17.34 -0.47
CA PHE A 37 -13.75 16.56 -1.66
C PHE A 37 -14.81 16.68 -2.75
N PRO A 38 -14.42 16.68 -4.04
CA PRO A 38 -13.08 16.40 -4.58
C PRO A 38 -12.09 17.58 -4.57
N ASP A 39 -12.48 18.78 -4.16
CA ASP A 39 -11.69 20.01 -4.30
C ASP A 39 -10.48 20.12 -3.35
N ASP A 40 -10.34 19.19 -2.40
CA ASP A 40 -9.33 19.24 -1.33
C ASP A 40 -8.13 18.30 -1.56
N PHE A 41 -8.03 17.61 -2.71
CA PHE A 41 -6.85 16.81 -3.05
C PHE A 41 -5.64 17.66 -3.47
N ARG A 42 -5.86 18.93 -3.80
CA ARG A 42 -4.83 19.85 -4.26
C ARG A 42 -4.90 21.16 -3.50
N ASP A 43 -3.76 21.81 -3.33
CA ASP A 43 -3.70 23.16 -2.77
C ASP A 43 -4.05 24.24 -3.80
N THR A 44 -3.95 25.50 -3.40
CA THR A 44 -4.28 26.64 -4.26
C THR A 44 -3.33 26.82 -5.45
N ASP A 45 -2.13 26.23 -5.38
CA ASP A 45 -1.13 26.20 -6.46
C ASP A 45 -1.25 24.93 -7.31
N LEU A 46 -2.31 24.13 -7.08
CA LEU A 46 -2.63 22.87 -7.74
C LEU A 46 -1.65 21.72 -7.44
N LEU A 47 -0.80 21.88 -6.41
CA LEU A 47 0.06 20.81 -5.93
C LEU A 47 -0.76 19.80 -5.13
N MET A 48 -0.45 18.51 -5.28
CA MET A 48 -1.15 17.43 -4.61
C MET A 48 -0.86 17.41 -3.11
N LYS A 49 -1.91 17.50 -2.30
CA LYS A 49 -1.80 17.39 -0.84
C LYS A 49 -1.36 16.00 -0.42
N ARG A 50 -0.52 15.95 0.61
CA ARG A 50 -0.09 14.69 1.26
C ARG A 50 -1.26 14.10 2.06
N GLN A 51 -1.21 12.80 2.35
CA GLN A 51 -2.10 12.16 3.33
C GLN A 51 -1.32 11.91 4.62
N GLY A 52 -1.72 12.58 5.70
CA GLY A 52 -1.22 12.32 7.05
C GLY A 52 -2.02 11.24 7.76
N VAL A 53 -1.39 10.42 8.59
CA VAL A 53 -2.07 9.42 9.42
C VAL A 53 -2.06 9.83 10.88
N LYS A 54 -3.21 9.66 11.56
CA LYS A 54 -3.35 9.96 12.98
C LYS A 54 -3.14 8.69 13.81
N PHE A 55 -2.38 8.80 14.88
CA PHE A 55 -2.17 7.76 15.87
C PHE A 55 -2.72 8.16 17.24
N ARG A 56 -3.26 7.17 17.95
CA ARG A 56 -3.86 7.29 19.28
C ARG A 56 -3.34 6.18 20.17
N VAL A 57 -3.33 6.41 21.48
CA VAL A 57 -3.05 5.35 22.46
C VAL A 57 -4.36 4.89 23.08
N PHE A 58 -4.55 3.58 23.19
CA PHE A 58 -5.64 2.97 23.93
C PHE A 58 -5.11 2.22 25.15
N CYS A 59 -5.81 2.36 26.27
CA CYS A 59 -5.60 1.60 27.50
C CYS A 59 -6.50 0.37 27.48
N TYR A 60 -5.93 -0.79 27.78
CA TYR A 60 -6.62 -2.06 28.06
C TYR A 60 -6.49 -2.30 29.57
N PRO A 61 -7.52 -1.93 30.35
CA PRO A 61 -7.44 -1.96 31.81
C PRO A 61 -7.31 -3.38 32.35
N GLU A 62 -6.56 -3.58 33.42
CA GLU A 62 -6.46 -4.87 34.09
C GLU A 62 -7.83 -5.44 34.47
N ALA A 63 -8.69 -4.57 34.97
CA ALA A 63 -10.00 -4.93 35.50
C ALA A 63 -11.01 -5.29 34.41
N ASP A 64 -10.80 -4.83 33.18
CA ASP A 64 -11.75 -4.96 32.08
C ASP A 64 -11.05 -4.87 30.71
N PRO A 65 -10.22 -5.87 30.35
CA PRO A 65 -9.40 -5.83 29.15
C PRO A 65 -10.22 -5.85 27.85
N ASP A 66 -11.49 -6.25 27.89
CA ASP A 66 -12.37 -6.32 26.72
C ASP A 66 -13.00 -4.95 26.39
N ASN A 67 -12.87 -3.95 27.27
CA ASN A 67 -13.42 -2.61 27.11
C ASN A 67 -12.30 -1.56 27.13
N PRO A 68 -11.48 -1.46 26.07
CA PRO A 68 -10.41 -0.48 26.00
C PRO A 68 -10.97 0.94 25.84
N TYR A 69 -10.22 1.93 26.32
CA TYR A 69 -10.55 3.35 26.16
C TYR A 69 -9.37 4.16 25.64
N GLU A 70 -9.65 5.21 24.88
CA GLU A 70 -8.63 6.14 24.35
C GLU A 70 -7.96 6.90 25.51
N VAL A 71 -6.63 6.97 25.49
CA VAL A 71 -5.84 7.72 26.47
C VAL A 71 -5.84 9.19 26.10
N ILE A 72 -6.39 10.03 26.99
CA ILE A 72 -6.48 11.48 26.81
C ILE A 72 -5.67 12.17 27.92
N PRO A 73 -4.68 13.02 27.60
CA PRO A 73 -3.99 13.84 28.59
C PRO A 73 -4.96 14.67 29.44
N GLY A 74 -4.78 14.66 30.77
CA GLY A 74 -5.67 15.29 31.74
C GLY A 74 -6.72 14.34 32.33
N GLU A 75 -6.92 13.16 31.74
CA GLU A 75 -7.84 12.13 32.23
C GLU A 75 -7.09 10.96 32.86
N ASN A 76 -7.76 10.22 33.75
CA ASN A 76 -7.22 8.99 34.36
C ASN A 76 -5.79 9.12 34.95
N GLY A 77 -5.45 10.32 35.40
CA GLY A 77 -4.13 10.64 35.97
C GLY A 77 -3.00 10.75 34.95
N VAL A 78 -3.27 10.79 33.65
CA VAL A 78 -2.28 10.99 32.59
C VAL A 78 -1.98 12.48 32.45
N ALA A 79 -0.70 12.86 32.49
CA ALA A 79 -0.24 14.23 32.28
C ALA A 79 0.05 14.52 30.80
N SER A 80 0.71 13.60 30.11
CA SER A 80 1.07 13.75 28.69
C SER A 80 1.33 12.39 28.05
N ILE A 81 1.35 12.39 26.72
CA ILE A 81 1.84 11.30 25.88
C ILE A 81 3.08 11.83 25.17
N GLU A 82 4.22 11.17 25.36
CA GLU A 82 5.45 11.45 24.61
C GLU A 82 5.51 10.49 23.43
N TRP A 83 5.59 11.02 22.21
CA TRP A 83 5.64 10.25 20.97
C TRP A 83 7.05 10.24 20.42
N THR A 84 7.53 9.08 19.95
CA THR A 84 8.78 8.95 19.20
C THR A 84 8.52 8.24 17.89
N VAL A 85 8.91 8.85 16.77
CA VAL A 85 8.79 8.27 15.43
C VAL A 85 10.16 8.20 14.78
N HIS A 86 10.51 7.07 14.16
CA HIS A 86 11.75 6.90 13.42
C HIS A 86 11.45 6.25 12.08
N ILE A 87 11.40 7.04 11.00
CA ILE A 87 11.21 6.53 9.63
C ILE A 87 12.54 6.53 8.89
N ALA A 88 12.72 5.58 7.96
CA ALA A 88 13.85 5.54 7.05
C ALA A 88 13.45 4.93 5.70
N ASN A 89 14.30 5.10 4.69
CA ASN A 89 14.20 4.41 3.41
C ASN A 89 15.46 3.57 3.17
N LYS A 90 15.28 2.26 3.01
CA LYS A 90 16.37 1.30 2.77
C LYS A 90 16.32 0.69 1.36
N LYS A 91 15.51 1.22 0.43
CA LYS A 91 15.33 0.62 -0.90
C LYS A 91 16.62 0.55 -1.72
N SER A 92 17.41 1.62 -1.72
CA SER A 92 18.63 1.73 -2.53
C SER A 92 19.78 0.86 -2.01
N VAL A 93 19.80 0.54 -0.71
CA VAL A 93 20.82 -0.33 -0.11
C VAL A 93 20.50 -1.82 -0.25
N TRP A 94 19.25 -2.16 -0.57
CA TRP A 94 18.75 -3.52 -0.51
C TRP A 94 19.02 -4.33 -1.79
N HIS A 95 18.52 -5.57 -1.80
CA HIS A 95 18.57 -6.43 -2.97
C HIS A 95 17.68 -5.94 -4.10
N GLU A 96 18.01 -6.35 -5.32
CA GLU A 96 17.10 -6.24 -6.45
C GLU A 96 15.78 -6.96 -6.14
N PHE A 97 14.67 -6.32 -6.48
CA PHE A 97 13.37 -6.95 -6.42
C PHE A 97 13.29 -8.04 -7.49
N GLU A 98 13.20 -9.27 -7.02
CA GLU A 98 12.84 -10.43 -7.83
C GLU A 98 11.46 -10.89 -7.33
N PRO A 99 10.43 -11.09 -8.17
CA PRO A 99 9.04 -11.25 -7.69
C PRO A 99 8.82 -12.47 -6.76
N ILE A 100 8.21 -13.58 -7.21
CA ILE A 100 8.09 -14.77 -6.34
C ILE A 100 9.47 -15.36 -5.99
N LYS A 101 10.51 -15.09 -6.79
CA LYS A 101 11.88 -15.58 -6.48
C LYS A 101 12.44 -14.94 -5.20
N GLY A 102 12.08 -13.69 -4.90
CA GLY A 102 12.50 -12.99 -3.68
C GLY A 102 11.71 -13.41 -2.44
N GLU A 103 10.51 -14.00 -2.61
CA GLU A 103 9.66 -14.43 -1.50
C GLU A 103 10.36 -15.55 -0.69
N GLY A 104 10.90 -15.16 0.47
CA GLY A 104 11.68 -16.06 1.32
C GLY A 104 12.84 -15.34 2.00
N THR A 105 13.91 -16.08 2.31
CA THR A 105 15.19 -15.49 2.74
C THR A 105 16.04 -15.19 1.51
N TYR A 106 16.48 -13.94 1.34
CA TYR A 106 17.47 -13.59 0.32
C TYR A 106 18.79 -14.28 0.67
N PRO A 107 19.24 -15.29 -0.11
CA PRO A 107 20.57 -15.84 0.11
C PRO A 107 21.63 -14.75 -0.17
N PRO A 108 22.84 -14.86 0.39
CA PRO A 108 23.93 -13.90 0.15
C PRO A 108 24.33 -13.71 -1.33
N THR A 109 23.83 -14.57 -2.22
CA THR A 109 24.08 -14.55 -3.66
C THR A 109 23.06 -13.71 -4.45
N ASN A 110 22.06 -13.12 -3.80
CA ASN A 110 21.10 -12.27 -4.50
C ASN A 110 21.73 -10.94 -4.89
N ASP A 111 21.41 -10.48 -6.10
CA ASP A 111 21.95 -9.23 -6.64
C ASP A 111 21.53 -8.05 -5.76
N LEU A 112 22.48 -7.16 -5.51
CA LEU A 112 22.27 -5.95 -4.73
C LEU A 112 21.96 -4.81 -5.68
N ARG A 113 20.99 -3.97 -5.32
CA ARG A 113 20.94 -2.62 -5.87
C ARG A 113 22.22 -1.90 -5.48
N ASN A 114 22.70 -1.06 -6.39
CA ASN A 114 23.95 -0.33 -6.26
C ASN A 114 25.14 -1.27 -5.97
N SER A 115 25.22 -2.41 -6.64
CA SER A 115 26.26 -3.43 -6.39
C SER A 115 27.69 -2.92 -6.62
N GLY A 116 27.84 -1.82 -7.36
CA GLY A 116 29.11 -1.12 -7.54
C GLY A 116 29.69 -0.50 -6.26
N ILE A 117 28.84 -0.16 -5.27
CA ILE A 117 29.28 0.36 -3.97
C ILE A 117 29.48 -0.82 -3.03
N THR A 118 30.75 -1.16 -2.78
CA THR A 118 31.14 -2.40 -2.08
C THR A 118 31.54 -2.18 -0.62
N ASP A 119 31.92 -0.97 -0.22
CA ASP A 119 32.27 -0.65 1.17
C ASP A 119 30.99 -0.56 2.03
N PRO A 120 30.84 -1.36 3.11
CA PRO A 120 29.63 -1.35 3.92
C PRO A 120 29.32 0.00 4.58
N ALA A 121 30.35 0.78 4.96
CA ALA A 121 30.13 2.08 5.59
C ALA A 121 29.67 3.12 4.56
N GLU A 122 30.23 3.09 3.34
CA GLU A 122 29.76 3.88 2.21
C GLU A 122 28.32 3.53 1.81
N ARG A 123 27.98 2.23 1.76
CA ARG A 123 26.60 1.77 1.52
C ARG A 123 25.64 2.35 2.55
N ALA A 124 25.96 2.22 3.84
CA ALA A 124 25.12 2.75 4.90
C ALA A 124 24.98 4.28 4.84
N ALA A 125 26.07 4.99 4.51
CA ALA A 125 26.10 6.45 4.48
C ALA A 125 25.36 7.07 3.27
N THR A 126 25.32 6.36 2.13
CA THR A 126 24.84 6.91 0.85
C THR A 126 23.52 6.28 0.39
N LEU A 127 23.24 5.03 0.75
CA LEU A 127 22.12 4.25 0.21
C LEU A 127 20.95 4.06 1.20
N ILE A 128 21.11 4.51 2.45
CA ILE A 128 20.03 4.58 3.43
C ILE A 128 19.70 6.04 3.67
N THR A 129 18.44 6.42 3.47
CA THR A 129 17.93 7.71 3.94
C THR A 129 17.42 7.53 5.36
N ASP A 130 18.20 7.96 6.35
CA ASP A 130 17.91 7.87 7.78
C ASP A 130 18.02 9.27 8.43
N PRO A 131 16.90 9.98 8.58
CA PRO A 131 16.86 11.27 9.27
C PRO A 131 16.95 11.14 10.81
N GLY A 132 16.98 9.92 11.35
CA GLY A 132 16.93 9.63 12.78
C GLY A 132 15.56 9.86 13.44
N PRO A 133 15.38 9.46 14.71
CA PRO A 133 14.12 9.61 15.43
C PRO A 133 13.73 11.06 15.69
N ARG A 134 12.42 11.34 15.77
CA ARG A 134 11.85 12.61 16.28
C ARG A 134 10.94 12.34 17.45
N THR A 135 10.99 13.22 18.46
CA THR A 135 10.20 13.08 19.69
C THR A 135 9.39 14.33 19.97
N LEU A 136 8.10 14.16 20.25
CA LEU A 136 7.17 15.20 20.69
C LEU A 136 6.72 14.86 22.12
N THR A 137 6.76 15.82 23.02
CA THR A 137 6.58 15.61 24.48
C THR A 137 5.26 16.16 25.02
N GLY A 138 4.47 16.82 24.17
CA GLY A 138 3.21 17.44 24.54
C GLY A 138 2.43 17.89 23.30
N PRO A 139 1.23 18.46 23.49
CA PRO A 139 0.35 18.86 22.40
C PRO A 139 0.89 20.05 21.60
N SER A 140 0.43 20.19 20.36
CA SER A 140 0.75 21.33 19.48
C SER A 140 2.26 21.54 19.26
N GLN A 141 2.99 20.43 19.10
CA GLN A 141 4.41 20.41 18.75
C GLN A 141 4.63 19.78 17.38
N ASP A 142 5.70 20.24 16.71
CA ASP A 142 6.09 19.79 15.37
C ASP A 142 7.56 19.35 15.36
N ALA A 143 7.90 18.38 14.52
CA ALA A 143 9.26 17.99 14.22
C ALA A 143 9.40 17.47 12.79
N TYR A 144 10.56 17.73 12.18
CA TYR A 144 10.78 17.50 10.75
C TYR A 144 11.93 16.52 10.49
N PHE A 145 11.77 15.64 9.52
CA PHE A 145 12.77 14.66 9.10
C PHE A 145 13.65 15.20 7.98
N ASN A 146 14.28 16.37 8.18
CA ASN A 146 15.05 17.05 7.13
C ASN A 146 16.56 16.79 7.23
N ARG A 147 17.28 16.89 6.11
CA ARG A 147 18.76 16.78 6.00
C ARG A 147 19.50 17.67 6.98
N ASP A 148 18.99 18.88 7.25
CA ASP A 148 19.65 19.85 8.14
C ASP A 148 19.23 19.75 9.61
N SER A 149 18.45 18.71 9.97
CA SER A 149 17.93 18.56 11.33
C SER A 149 18.97 18.02 12.30
N VAL A 150 18.94 18.48 13.55
CA VAL A 150 19.75 17.90 14.63
C VAL A 150 18.90 16.90 15.41
N VAL A 151 19.35 15.65 15.49
CA VAL A 151 18.68 14.61 16.27
C VAL A 151 19.09 14.69 17.74
N PRO A 152 18.15 14.86 18.69
CA PRO A 152 18.47 14.79 20.11
C PRO A 152 19.15 13.46 20.48
N GLY A 153 20.19 13.52 21.31
CA GLY A 153 20.95 12.32 21.71
C GLY A 153 22.12 11.96 20.80
N GLY A 154 22.34 12.69 19.70
CA GLY A 154 23.53 12.53 18.86
C GLY A 154 23.48 11.36 17.88
N TYR A 155 22.28 10.85 17.58
CA TYR A 155 22.06 9.89 16.50
C TYR A 155 22.47 10.53 15.16
N GLY A 156 23.22 9.79 14.34
CA GLY A 156 23.68 10.28 13.04
C GLY A 156 22.55 10.35 12.02
N ILE A 157 22.69 11.18 10.99
CA ILE A 157 21.73 11.26 9.89
C ILE A 157 22.43 10.92 8.58
N THR A 158 21.72 10.24 7.69
CA THR A 158 22.18 9.94 6.34
C THR A 158 21.10 10.30 5.34
N PHE A 159 21.52 10.89 4.23
CA PHE A 159 20.65 11.26 3.11
C PHE A 159 21.39 10.91 1.82
N PRO A 160 20.66 10.80 0.69
CA PRO A 160 21.27 10.60 -0.62
C PRO A 160 22.32 11.69 -0.95
N PRO A 161 23.17 11.47 -1.98
CA PRO A 161 24.04 12.53 -2.50
C PRO A 161 23.26 13.81 -2.81
N GLU A 162 23.89 14.97 -2.63
CA GLU A 162 23.29 16.25 -3.03
C GLU A 162 23.31 16.43 -4.56
N ASN A 163 22.41 17.26 -5.08
CA ASN A 163 22.24 17.61 -6.49
C ASN A 163 21.66 16.46 -7.32
N LEU A 164 20.68 15.75 -6.75
CA LEU A 164 19.90 14.77 -7.50
C LEU A 164 19.01 15.45 -8.54
N SER A 165 18.72 14.74 -9.61
CA SER A 165 17.78 15.15 -10.66
C SER A 165 16.71 14.07 -10.86
N PRO A 166 15.44 14.43 -11.14
CA PRO A 166 14.91 15.78 -11.23
C PRO A 166 14.65 16.43 -9.86
N ASN A 167 14.55 15.63 -8.79
CA ASN A 167 14.22 16.12 -7.46
C ASN A 167 15.31 15.79 -6.44
N GLU A 168 15.61 16.75 -5.58
CA GLU A 168 16.41 16.54 -4.38
C GLU A 168 15.58 15.85 -3.28
N ILE A 169 16.22 14.98 -2.50
CA ILE A 169 15.59 14.30 -1.36
C ILE A 169 16.22 14.82 -0.07
N ASP A 170 15.64 15.89 0.46
CA ASP A 170 16.10 16.56 1.69
C ASP A 170 15.18 16.32 2.89
N SER A 171 14.11 15.55 2.72
CA SER A 171 13.14 15.25 3.77
C SER A 171 12.46 13.90 3.57
N LEU A 172 12.12 13.22 4.66
CA LEU A 172 11.17 12.09 4.66
C LEU A 172 9.79 12.48 5.22
N GLY A 173 9.56 13.77 5.49
CA GLY A 173 8.30 14.29 6.02
C GLY A 173 8.42 14.87 7.42
N GLU A 174 7.36 14.74 8.19
CA GLU A 174 7.18 15.47 9.45
C GLU A 174 6.18 14.78 10.40
N ILE A 175 6.25 15.16 11.68
CA ILE A 175 5.31 14.75 12.71
C ILE A 175 4.76 15.97 13.46
N HIS A 176 3.51 15.86 13.86
CA HIS A 176 2.80 16.87 14.63
C HIS A 176 2.05 16.22 15.78
N THR A 177 1.76 16.99 16.82
CA THR A 177 0.74 16.64 17.82
C THR A 177 -0.40 17.64 17.72
N ASP A 178 -1.63 17.16 17.67
CA ASP A 178 -2.79 18.06 17.72
C ASP A 178 -2.97 18.69 19.13
N ALA A 179 -4.02 19.49 19.28
CA ALA A 179 -4.33 20.15 20.55
C ALA A 179 -4.67 19.17 21.69
N GLU A 180 -5.06 17.93 21.36
CA GLU A 180 -5.37 16.86 22.31
C GLU A 180 -4.15 15.96 22.58
N GLY A 181 -3.03 16.18 21.88
CA GLY A 181 -1.80 15.39 22.03
C GLY A 181 -1.78 14.11 21.20
N LYS A 182 -2.67 13.95 20.22
CA LYS A 182 -2.65 12.83 19.26
C LYS A 182 -1.57 13.08 18.22
N LEU A 183 -0.84 12.04 17.85
CA LEU A 183 0.22 12.12 16.87
C LEU A 183 -0.36 12.12 15.45
N ILE A 184 0.17 12.98 14.59
CA ILE A 184 -0.06 12.96 13.14
C ILE A 184 1.30 12.78 12.48
N VAL A 185 1.42 11.79 11.58
CA VAL A 185 2.61 11.55 10.78
C VAL A 185 2.29 11.86 9.32
N VAL A 186 3.09 12.72 8.69
CA VAL A 186 2.95 13.10 7.28
C VAL A 186 4.23 12.72 6.55
N GLY A 187 4.10 12.03 5.42
CA GLY A 187 5.23 11.53 4.65
C GLY A 187 5.99 12.58 3.84
N GLY A 188 6.89 12.09 2.98
CA GLY A 188 7.64 12.88 2.01
C GLY A 188 6.77 13.54 0.93
N TYR A 189 7.45 14.19 0.00
CA TYR A 189 6.88 15.03 -1.06
C TYR A 189 6.67 14.29 -2.39
N GLY A 190 6.97 12.99 -2.45
CA GLY A 190 6.91 12.17 -3.65
C GLY A 190 8.09 12.43 -4.58
N HIS A 191 9.19 12.95 -4.03
CA HIS A 191 10.42 13.19 -4.75
C HIS A 191 11.15 11.88 -5.02
N SER A 192 11.64 11.78 -6.26
CA SER A 192 12.55 10.75 -6.71
C SER A 192 13.67 11.41 -7.51
N GLY A 193 14.90 10.92 -7.32
CA GLY A 193 16.08 11.53 -7.93
C GLY A 193 17.24 10.58 -8.11
N THR A 194 18.11 10.93 -9.04
CA THR A 194 19.36 10.22 -9.37
C THR A 194 20.55 11.18 -9.41
N ASP A 195 21.74 10.67 -9.08
CA ASP A 195 23.02 11.38 -9.26
C ASP A 195 23.61 11.20 -10.67
N LEU A 196 22.87 10.52 -11.55
CA LEU A 196 23.15 10.40 -12.98
C LEU A 196 22.49 11.53 -13.78
N THR A 197 22.72 11.54 -15.10
CA THR A 197 22.03 12.48 -16.00
C THR A 197 20.56 12.11 -16.12
N TYR A 198 19.66 13.09 -15.98
CA TYR A 198 18.22 12.89 -16.10
C TYR A 198 17.56 13.96 -16.99
N PRO A 199 16.63 13.59 -17.90
CA PRO A 199 16.35 12.21 -18.32
C PRO A 199 17.56 11.63 -19.07
N ASP A 200 17.83 10.34 -18.91
CA ASP A 200 18.87 9.66 -19.68
C ASP A 200 18.32 9.30 -21.07
N PRO A 201 18.87 9.87 -22.16
CA PRO A 201 18.37 9.64 -23.51
C PRO A 201 18.69 8.24 -24.05
N GLU A 202 19.59 7.49 -23.41
CA GLU A 202 20.03 6.16 -23.82
C GLU A 202 19.40 5.04 -22.98
N GLN A 203 19.03 5.32 -21.73
CA GLN A 203 18.48 4.35 -20.79
C GLN A 203 17.33 4.93 -19.95
N ASP A 204 16.11 4.44 -20.17
CA ASP A 204 14.97 4.73 -19.28
C ASP A 204 14.99 3.83 -18.03
N LEU A 205 14.22 4.23 -17.01
CA LEU A 205 14.03 3.51 -15.75
C LEU A 205 13.49 2.09 -15.98
N ASP A 206 14.08 1.10 -15.30
CA ASP A 206 13.42 -0.19 -15.05
C ASP A 206 12.27 -0.01 -14.05
N TYR A 207 11.27 -0.90 -14.09
CA TYR A 207 10.11 -0.78 -13.21
C TYR A 207 10.46 -0.87 -11.72
N ALA A 208 11.49 -1.63 -11.33
CA ALA A 208 11.77 -1.89 -9.92
C ALA A 208 13.21 -1.66 -9.48
N ASN A 209 14.20 -1.89 -10.35
CA ASN A 209 15.60 -1.95 -9.94
C ASN A 209 16.45 -0.95 -10.72
N ASN A 210 16.70 0.21 -10.11
CA ASN A 210 17.50 1.27 -10.69
C ASN A 210 18.64 1.64 -9.74
N ASP A 211 19.87 1.34 -10.16
CA ASP A 211 21.07 1.82 -9.48
C ASP A 211 21.11 3.35 -9.55
N ASN A 212 21.72 3.98 -8.55
CA ASN A 212 21.87 5.43 -8.45
C ASN A 212 20.56 6.20 -8.36
N TRP A 213 19.48 5.57 -7.86
CA TRP A 213 18.19 6.21 -7.62
C TRP A 213 17.78 6.13 -6.14
N TRP A 214 17.05 7.17 -5.73
CA TRP A 214 16.45 7.31 -4.41
C TRP A 214 15.02 7.85 -4.55
N ASP A 215 14.19 7.61 -3.54
CA ASP A 215 12.86 8.22 -3.38
C ASP A 215 12.61 8.57 -1.90
N ASP A 216 11.54 9.32 -1.64
CA ASP A 216 11.19 9.81 -0.29
C ASP A 216 10.01 9.06 0.37
N THR A 217 9.67 7.86 -0.15
CA THR A 217 8.85 6.91 0.63
C THR A 217 9.64 6.40 1.82
N SER A 218 8.98 5.83 2.82
CA SER A 218 9.64 5.37 4.04
C SER A 218 8.73 4.51 4.91
N ASP A 219 9.31 3.86 5.91
CA ASP A 219 8.54 3.24 6.98
C ASP A 219 9.34 3.23 8.28
N GLY A 220 8.64 3.02 9.40
CA GLY A 220 9.31 2.81 10.68
C GLY A 220 8.41 2.80 11.90
N PRO A 221 8.99 2.54 13.09
CA PRO A 221 8.24 2.45 14.33
C PRO A 221 7.69 3.79 14.80
N VAL A 222 6.52 3.69 15.44
CA VAL A 222 5.85 4.73 16.22
C VAL A 222 5.74 4.23 17.65
N ASP A 223 6.46 4.88 18.56
CA ASP A 223 6.45 4.58 19.99
C ASP A 223 5.74 5.69 20.77
N ALA A 224 5.19 5.34 21.92
CA ALA A 224 4.55 6.27 22.82
C ALA A 224 4.85 5.92 24.28
N LYS A 225 5.10 6.93 25.10
CA LYS A 225 5.29 6.81 26.54
C LYS A 225 4.24 7.62 27.27
N ILE A 226 3.55 6.96 28.19
CA ILE A 226 2.44 7.53 28.96
C ILE A 226 3.02 8.08 30.26
N VAL A 227 2.95 9.40 30.42
CA VAL A 227 3.46 10.10 31.60
C VAL A 227 2.29 10.44 32.51
N PHE A 228 2.37 10.05 33.79
CA PHE A 228 1.31 10.29 34.76
C PHE A 228 1.53 11.59 35.56
N SER A 229 0.44 12.22 35.99
CA SER A 229 0.47 13.44 36.81
C SER A 229 1.01 13.20 38.22
N ASP A 230 0.84 11.98 38.74
CA ASP A 230 1.50 11.55 39.98
C ASP A 230 2.95 11.18 39.67
N SER A 231 3.88 12.01 40.12
CA SER A 231 5.32 11.79 39.93
C SER A 231 5.86 10.54 40.64
N ALA A 232 5.09 9.93 41.56
CA ALA A 232 5.42 8.65 42.14
C ALA A 232 5.04 7.46 41.24
N LYS A 233 4.16 7.64 40.25
CA LYS A 233 3.78 6.61 39.27
C LYS A 233 4.78 6.62 38.10
N PRO A 234 5.49 5.51 37.81
CA PRO A 234 6.40 5.45 36.69
C PRO A 234 5.64 5.60 35.36
N SER A 235 6.30 6.19 34.37
CA SER A 235 5.78 6.18 33.00
C SER A 235 5.75 4.77 32.43
N VAL A 236 4.86 4.54 31.46
CA VAL A 236 4.64 3.23 30.84
C VAL A 236 4.77 3.39 29.32
N ASP A 237 5.55 2.51 28.70
CA ASP A 237 5.65 2.46 27.24
C ASP A 237 4.42 1.72 26.67
N ALA A 238 3.83 2.29 25.63
CA ALA A 238 2.79 1.62 24.86
C ALA A 238 3.42 0.61 23.89
N SER A 239 2.64 -0.40 23.50
CA SER A 239 3.02 -1.33 22.44
C SER A 239 3.17 -0.54 21.13
N THR A 240 4.36 -0.62 20.55
CA THR A 240 4.78 0.06 19.31
C THR A 240 3.80 -0.17 18.17
N ALA A 241 3.51 0.86 17.39
CA ALA A 241 2.87 0.77 16.08
C ALA A 241 3.91 1.01 14.97
N TRP A 242 3.48 0.94 13.71
CA TRP A 242 4.34 1.25 12.57
C TRP A 242 3.65 2.25 11.65
N VAL A 243 4.43 3.10 11.00
CA VAL A 243 3.94 3.96 9.91
C VAL A 243 4.57 3.51 8.60
N VAL A 244 3.79 3.52 7.53
CA VAL A 244 4.24 3.27 6.16
C VAL A 244 3.84 4.46 5.29
N VAL A 245 4.82 5.10 4.66
CA VAL A 245 4.65 6.20 3.72
C VAL A 245 4.70 5.63 2.30
N THR A 246 3.62 5.80 1.56
CA THR A 246 3.36 5.07 0.31
C THR A 246 3.01 6.03 -0.85
N PRO A 247 2.95 5.55 -2.10
CA PRO A 247 2.42 6.32 -3.21
C PRO A 247 0.99 6.86 -2.97
N PRO A 248 0.55 7.90 -3.70
CA PRO A 248 -0.83 8.35 -3.65
C PRO A 248 -1.81 7.27 -4.09
N ARG A 249 -3.06 7.37 -3.61
CA ARG A 249 -4.17 6.53 -4.07
C ARG A 249 -5.12 7.36 -4.91
N PHE A 250 -5.18 7.06 -6.20
CA PHE A 250 -5.96 7.86 -7.14
C PHE A 250 -7.43 7.45 -7.24
N ALA A 251 -7.87 6.39 -6.56
CA ALA A 251 -9.28 6.00 -6.45
C ALA A 251 -9.64 5.63 -5.00
N PRO A 252 -9.69 6.61 -4.07
CA PRO A 252 -9.81 6.35 -2.64
C PRO A 252 -11.10 5.63 -2.23
N GLU A 253 -12.19 5.79 -2.99
CA GLU A 253 -13.48 5.15 -2.71
C GLU A 253 -13.59 3.73 -3.30
N ILE A 254 -12.64 3.31 -4.14
CA ILE A 254 -12.64 1.97 -4.76
C ILE A 254 -11.73 1.06 -3.96
N VAL A 255 -12.33 0.21 -3.12
CA VAL A 255 -11.60 -0.72 -2.24
C VAL A 255 -11.03 -1.90 -3.05
N PRO A 256 -9.76 -2.29 -2.85
CA PRO A 256 -9.19 -3.46 -3.50
C PRO A 256 -9.96 -4.75 -3.20
N GLN A 257 -10.18 -5.62 -4.19
CA GLN A 257 -10.88 -6.90 -3.97
C GLN A 257 -10.24 -7.73 -2.84
N ILE A 258 -8.91 -7.77 -2.82
CA ILE A 258 -8.11 -8.30 -1.71
C ILE A 258 -7.32 -7.13 -1.15
N THR A 259 -7.61 -6.77 0.09
CA THR A 259 -6.96 -5.67 0.80
C THR A 259 -5.77 -6.17 1.62
N MET A 260 -4.90 -5.26 2.04
CA MET A 260 -3.82 -5.60 2.97
C MET A 260 -4.36 -6.10 4.32
N TYR A 261 -5.54 -5.62 4.75
CA TYR A 261 -6.20 -6.15 5.94
C TYR A 261 -6.57 -7.63 5.76
N ASP A 262 -7.18 -8.00 4.64
CA ASP A 262 -7.58 -9.40 4.38
C ASP A 262 -6.37 -10.34 4.39
N LEU A 263 -5.24 -9.87 3.83
CA LEU A 263 -3.99 -10.62 3.81
C LEU A 263 -3.43 -10.82 5.22
N ILE A 264 -3.27 -9.74 5.99
CA ILE A 264 -2.70 -9.81 7.34
C ILE A 264 -3.65 -10.55 8.30
N PHE A 265 -4.96 -10.41 8.11
CA PHE A 265 -5.97 -11.17 8.85
C PHE A 265 -5.81 -12.68 8.60
N ASP A 266 -5.65 -13.09 7.34
CA ASP A 266 -5.41 -14.49 7.00
C ASP A 266 -4.11 -15.04 7.61
N VAL A 267 -3.03 -14.25 7.57
CA VAL A 267 -1.76 -14.58 8.24
C VAL A 267 -1.99 -14.74 9.74
N ALA A 268 -2.70 -13.81 10.37
CA ALA A 268 -2.97 -13.80 11.80
C ALA A 268 -3.79 -15.03 12.22
N VAL A 269 -4.90 -15.30 11.54
CA VAL A 269 -5.80 -16.44 11.81
C VAL A 269 -5.02 -17.76 11.75
N ARG A 270 -4.20 -17.96 10.72
CA ARG A 270 -3.53 -19.25 10.49
C ARG A 270 -2.26 -19.44 11.31
N ASN A 271 -1.60 -18.37 11.74
CA ASN A 271 -0.27 -18.45 12.37
C ASN A 271 -0.22 -17.99 13.84
N PHE A 272 -1.29 -17.40 14.38
CA PHE A 272 -1.38 -16.97 15.78
C PHE A 272 -2.47 -17.77 16.51
N PRO A 273 -2.13 -18.89 17.20
CA PRO A 273 -3.10 -19.85 17.72
C PRO A 273 -4.18 -19.28 18.65
N ASN A 274 -3.91 -18.15 19.31
CA ASN A 274 -4.84 -17.52 20.25
C ASN A 274 -5.61 -16.34 19.65
N TYR A 275 -5.43 -16.00 18.38
CA TYR A 275 -6.09 -14.85 17.77
C TYR A 275 -7.55 -15.13 17.43
N ARG A 276 -7.80 -16.16 16.61
CA ARG A 276 -9.15 -16.62 16.21
C ARG A 276 -9.25 -18.14 16.25
N PRO A 277 -9.14 -18.77 17.44
CA PRO A 277 -9.24 -20.22 17.59
C PRO A 277 -10.63 -20.78 17.22
N ASP A 278 -11.62 -19.89 17.13
CA ASP A 278 -12.97 -20.15 16.62
C ASP A 278 -13.01 -20.28 15.08
N ILE A 279 -12.08 -19.68 14.35
CA ILE A 279 -11.95 -19.82 12.88
C ILE A 279 -10.94 -20.90 12.51
N TYR A 280 -9.79 -20.95 13.18
CA TYR A 280 -8.69 -21.84 12.83
C TYR A 280 -7.99 -22.37 14.08
N SER A 281 -7.92 -23.69 14.22
CA SER A 281 -7.29 -24.34 15.37
C SER A 281 -6.66 -25.66 14.98
N ASN A 282 -5.54 -26.02 15.61
CA ASN A 282 -4.83 -27.29 15.38
C ASN A 282 -4.47 -27.58 13.92
N GLY A 283 -4.24 -26.53 13.11
CA GLY A 283 -3.86 -26.67 11.71
C GLY A 283 -5.04 -26.80 10.72
N GLU A 284 -6.28 -26.61 11.18
CA GLU A 284 -7.49 -26.77 10.38
C GLU A 284 -8.48 -25.62 10.61
N PHE A 285 -9.27 -25.30 9.59
CA PHE A 285 -10.40 -24.38 9.71
C PHE A 285 -11.58 -25.06 10.43
N MET A 286 -12.23 -24.32 11.32
CA MET A 286 -13.28 -24.82 12.21
C MET A 286 -14.62 -24.90 11.49
N SER A 287 -15.07 -26.11 11.14
CA SER A 287 -16.30 -26.31 10.35
C SER A 287 -17.60 -25.80 11.02
N ASP A 288 -17.58 -25.57 12.33
CA ASP A 288 -18.69 -25.05 13.13
C ASP A 288 -18.68 -23.52 13.28
N TYR A 289 -17.71 -22.81 12.70
CA TYR A 289 -17.72 -21.35 12.68
C TYR A 289 -18.90 -20.81 11.86
N GLU A 290 -19.79 -20.05 12.47
CA GLU A 290 -20.89 -19.38 11.78
C GLU A 290 -20.41 -18.03 11.21
N THR A 291 -20.38 -17.93 9.88
CA THR A 291 -19.95 -16.72 9.17
C THR A 291 -21.06 -15.67 9.12
N ASN A 292 -20.72 -14.38 9.24
CA ASN A 292 -21.65 -13.31 8.92
C ASN A 292 -21.63 -13.04 7.41
N ALA A 293 -22.72 -13.37 6.72
CA ALA A 293 -22.79 -13.30 5.26
C ALA A 293 -22.57 -11.89 4.70
N GLU A 294 -23.05 -10.85 5.40
CA GLU A 294 -22.93 -9.46 4.96
C GLU A 294 -21.52 -8.93 5.19
N GLU A 295 -21.01 -9.06 6.42
CA GLU A 295 -19.75 -8.48 6.83
C GLU A 295 -18.52 -9.24 6.30
N GLU A 296 -18.56 -10.58 6.32
CA GLU A 296 -17.38 -11.42 6.06
C GLU A 296 -17.33 -11.98 4.63
N VAL A 297 -18.42 -11.90 3.85
CA VAL A 297 -18.47 -12.47 2.50
C VAL A 297 -18.95 -11.48 1.45
N GLN A 298 -20.18 -10.95 1.58
CA GLN A 298 -20.78 -10.07 0.60
C GLN A 298 -19.93 -8.81 0.39
N ARG A 299 -19.41 -8.24 1.47
CA ARG A 299 -18.49 -7.11 1.42
C ARG A 299 -17.26 -7.34 0.55
N THR A 300 -16.69 -8.56 0.55
CA THR A 300 -15.57 -8.90 -0.34
C THR A 300 -16.02 -8.94 -1.81
N LEU A 301 -17.22 -9.45 -2.08
CA LEU A 301 -17.76 -9.55 -3.43
C LEU A 301 -18.17 -8.18 -4.02
N ASP A 302 -18.73 -7.30 -3.20
CA ASP A 302 -19.18 -5.96 -3.60
C ASP A 302 -18.02 -5.09 -4.11
N ARG A 303 -16.79 -5.35 -3.65
CA ARG A 303 -15.57 -4.67 -4.12
C ARG A 303 -15.29 -4.90 -5.61
N ALA A 304 -15.87 -5.93 -6.23
CA ALA A 304 -15.65 -6.21 -7.65
C ALA A 304 -16.41 -5.27 -8.59
N TYR A 305 -17.59 -4.78 -8.20
CA TYR A 305 -18.44 -3.95 -9.07
C TYR A 305 -17.81 -2.59 -9.40
N PRO A 306 -17.27 -1.81 -8.44
CA PRO A 306 -16.66 -0.51 -8.72
C PRO A 306 -15.42 -0.55 -9.63
N TYR A 307 -14.80 -1.72 -9.83
CA TYR A 307 -13.64 -1.83 -10.74
C TYR A 307 -13.97 -1.43 -12.18
N GLY A 308 -15.23 -1.50 -12.60
CA GLY A 308 -15.68 -0.98 -13.89
C GLY A 308 -15.47 0.53 -14.04
N ALA A 309 -15.34 1.29 -12.95
CA ALA A 309 -15.05 2.73 -12.98
C ALA A 309 -13.58 3.02 -13.33
N VAL A 310 -12.67 2.10 -12.99
CA VAL A 310 -11.21 2.26 -13.15
C VAL A 310 -10.60 1.33 -14.20
N SER A 311 -11.39 0.44 -14.80
CA SER A 311 -10.97 -0.42 -15.89
C SER A 311 -12.13 -0.77 -16.83
N SER A 312 -11.82 -1.06 -18.10
CA SER A 312 -12.77 -1.66 -19.06
C SER A 312 -12.57 -3.16 -19.25
N ASP A 313 -11.45 -3.72 -18.77
CA ASP A 313 -11.04 -5.11 -19.00
C ASP A 313 -11.43 -6.05 -17.87
N VAL A 314 -11.79 -5.50 -16.70
CA VAL A 314 -12.42 -6.25 -15.61
C VAL A 314 -13.92 -6.19 -15.84
N PRO A 315 -14.59 -7.29 -16.23
CA PRO A 315 -16.04 -7.30 -16.32
C PRO A 315 -16.61 -6.88 -14.95
N PRO A 316 -17.52 -5.90 -14.88
CA PRO A 316 -18.17 -5.59 -13.61
C PRO A 316 -18.99 -6.81 -13.19
N HIS A 317 -18.60 -7.42 -12.09
CA HIS A 317 -19.39 -8.48 -11.48
C HIS A 317 -20.41 -7.83 -10.56
N ASN A 318 -21.69 -7.89 -10.93
CA ASN A 318 -22.79 -7.43 -10.08
C ASN A 318 -23.41 -8.64 -9.38
N PHE A 319 -23.19 -8.78 -8.07
CA PHE A 319 -23.78 -9.85 -7.26
C PHE A 319 -24.86 -9.24 -6.40
N THR A 320 -26.13 -9.51 -6.70
CA THR A 320 -27.24 -9.08 -5.84
C THR A 320 -27.45 -10.09 -4.72
N TYR A 321 -27.50 -9.60 -3.46
CA TYR A 321 -27.74 -10.37 -2.23
C TYR A 321 -28.96 -11.33 -2.27
N GLU A 322 -29.93 -11.10 -3.18
CA GLU A 322 -31.09 -11.97 -3.34
C GLU A 322 -30.74 -13.38 -3.87
N ASP A 323 -29.56 -13.56 -4.46
CA ASP A 323 -29.01 -14.88 -4.73
C ASP A 323 -28.27 -15.36 -3.48
N THR A 324 -28.93 -16.17 -2.64
CA THR A 324 -28.24 -17.05 -1.67
C THR A 324 -26.99 -17.60 -2.35
N LEU A 325 -25.80 -17.41 -1.76
CA LEU A 325 -24.52 -17.65 -2.42
C LEU A 325 -24.50 -19.06 -3.02
N SER A 326 -24.90 -19.16 -4.29
CA SER A 326 -25.17 -20.44 -4.91
C SER A 326 -23.84 -21.14 -5.12
N ASP A 327 -23.85 -22.47 -5.27
CA ASP A 327 -22.67 -23.23 -5.70
C ASP A 327 -21.95 -22.58 -6.89
N GLN A 328 -22.70 -21.83 -7.71
CA GLN A 328 -22.17 -21.01 -8.80
C GLN A 328 -21.23 -19.90 -8.31
N LEU A 329 -21.63 -19.02 -7.37
CA LEU A 329 -20.81 -17.89 -6.93
C LEU A 329 -19.56 -18.34 -6.16
N TYR A 330 -19.71 -19.31 -5.26
CA TYR A 330 -18.54 -19.93 -4.59
C TYR A 330 -17.60 -20.61 -5.61
N GLY A 331 -18.16 -21.18 -6.69
CA GLY A 331 -17.41 -21.74 -7.80
C GLY A 331 -16.67 -20.71 -8.66
N LEU A 332 -17.05 -19.43 -8.61
CA LEU A 332 -16.36 -18.33 -9.31
C LEU A 332 -15.20 -17.73 -8.51
N MET A 333 -15.20 -17.87 -7.18
CA MET A 333 -14.09 -17.40 -6.35
C MET A 333 -12.86 -18.27 -6.58
N ARG A 334 -11.79 -17.65 -7.10
CA ARG A 334 -10.53 -18.32 -7.37
C ARG A 334 -9.81 -18.62 -6.06
N LYS A 335 -9.57 -19.90 -5.83
CA LYS A 335 -8.89 -20.41 -4.64
C LYS A 335 -7.37 -20.36 -4.83
N PRO A 336 -6.57 -20.35 -3.75
CA PRO A 336 -5.11 -20.37 -3.84
C PRO A 336 -4.57 -21.46 -4.79
N GLU A 337 -5.13 -22.67 -4.75
CA GLU A 337 -4.74 -23.80 -5.61
C GLU A 337 -5.06 -23.57 -7.11
N ASP A 338 -5.94 -22.63 -7.43
CA ASP A 338 -6.38 -22.31 -8.80
C ASP A 338 -5.59 -21.15 -9.44
N ALA A 339 -4.53 -20.66 -8.79
CA ALA A 339 -3.73 -19.50 -9.23
C ALA A 339 -3.14 -19.63 -10.65
N ASN A 340 -2.95 -20.85 -11.15
CA ASN A 340 -2.39 -21.15 -12.47
C ASN A 340 -3.33 -21.93 -13.39
N VAL A 341 -4.56 -22.21 -12.97
CA VAL A 341 -5.50 -22.97 -13.80
C VAL A 341 -5.84 -22.16 -15.04
N ALA A 342 -5.31 -22.63 -16.17
CA ALA A 342 -5.51 -22.02 -17.47
C ALA A 342 -6.93 -22.31 -17.96
N GLY A 343 -7.76 -21.29 -17.97
CA GLY A 343 -9.14 -21.38 -18.42
C GLY A 343 -9.83 -20.08 -18.10
N TYR A 344 -10.08 -19.28 -19.14
CA TYR A 344 -11.07 -18.21 -19.03
C TYR A 344 -12.43 -18.89 -18.88
N THR A 345 -12.84 -19.15 -17.65
CA THR A 345 -14.26 -19.34 -17.35
C THR A 345 -14.80 -17.92 -17.16
N PRO A 346 -15.67 -17.43 -18.07
CA PRO A 346 -16.35 -16.16 -17.84
C PRO A 346 -16.96 -16.17 -16.44
N GLY A 347 -16.54 -15.23 -15.58
CA GLY A 347 -17.04 -15.13 -14.21
C GLY A 347 -16.02 -15.34 -13.09
N TRP A 348 -14.86 -15.96 -13.33
CA TRP A 348 -13.87 -16.18 -12.25
C TRP A 348 -13.38 -14.85 -11.67
N MET A 349 -13.23 -14.78 -10.35
CA MET A 349 -12.78 -13.57 -9.66
C MET A 349 -11.70 -13.88 -8.61
N PRO A 350 -10.74 -12.96 -8.39
CA PRO A 350 -10.53 -11.74 -9.16
C PRO A 350 -9.98 -12.01 -10.58
N MET A 351 -10.35 -11.17 -11.54
CA MET A 351 -9.72 -11.10 -12.87
C MET A 351 -8.50 -10.17 -12.86
N LEU A 352 -7.58 -10.42 -11.93
CA LEU A 352 -6.37 -9.62 -11.73
C LEU A 352 -5.12 -10.49 -11.83
N ALA A 353 -3.98 -9.85 -12.12
CA ALA A 353 -2.67 -10.48 -12.18
C ALA A 353 -2.29 -11.09 -10.82
N GLY A 354 -1.67 -12.27 -10.85
CA GLY A 354 -1.02 -12.88 -9.67
C GLY A 354 0.46 -12.49 -9.55
N ASP A 355 1.08 -12.86 -8.43
CA ASP A 355 2.47 -12.48 -8.08
C ASP A 355 3.53 -12.91 -9.12
N GLY A 356 3.21 -13.92 -9.93
CA GLY A 356 4.09 -14.48 -10.97
C GLY A 356 3.50 -14.38 -12.38
N SER A 357 2.62 -13.40 -12.59
CA SER A 357 1.92 -13.22 -13.86
C SER A 357 2.88 -12.97 -15.04
N ALA A 358 4.04 -12.35 -14.79
CA ALA A 358 5.08 -12.11 -15.78
C ALA A 358 6.04 -13.29 -16.03
N GLN A 359 6.14 -14.30 -15.14
CA GLN A 359 7.11 -15.40 -15.31
C GLN A 359 6.57 -16.61 -16.07
N SER A 360 7.35 -17.28 -16.91
CA SER A 360 6.90 -18.50 -17.58
C SER A 360 6.68 -19.67 -16.60
N ILE A 361 5.49 -20.31 -16.62
CA ILE A 361 5.18 -21.52 -15.83
C ILE A 361 6.19 -22.64 -16.13
N ALA A 362 6.67 -22.74 -17.37
CA ALA A 362 7.63 -23.77 -17.78
C ALA A 362 9.05 -23.51 -17.24
N ALA A 363 9.37 -22.26 -16.87
CA ALA A 363 10.65 -21.92 -16.30
C ALA A 363 10.71 -22.27 -14.80
N ASP A 364 9.60 -22.08 -14.08
CA ASP A 364 9.50 -22.44 -12.66
C ASP A 364 8.03 -22.64 -12.22
N PRO A 365 7.53 -23.89 -12.19
CA PRO A 365 6.15 -24.18 -11.78
C PRO A 365 5.86 -23.80 -10.33
N SER A 366 6.87 -23.85 -9.45
CA SER A 366 6.76 -23.47 -8.03
C SER A 366 6.71 -21.96 -7.80
N ARG A 367 6.96 -21.18 -8.86
CA ARG A 367 6.99 -19.72 -8.85
C ARG A 367 6.08 -19.11 -9.91
N SER A 368 4.97 -19.77 -10.16
CA SER A 368 3.92 -19.23 -11.02
C SER A 368 2.68 -18.94 -10.18
N SER A 369 2.21 -17.70 -10.22
CA SER A 369 0.87 -17.30 -9.80
C SER A 369 0.36 -16.37 -10.88
N LYS A 370 -0.40 -16.92 -11.82
CA LYS A 370 -0.86 -16.17 -13.00
C LYS A 370 -1.97 -15.20 -12.68
N TYR A 371 -2.83 -15.58 -11.75
CA TYR A 371 -4.00 -14.82 -11.37
C TYR A 371 -4.02 -14.59 -9.86
N LEU A 372 -4.51 -13.43 -9.44
CA LEU A 372 -4.78 -13.15 -8.04
C LEU A 372 -5.83 -14.13 -7.50
N THR A 373 -5.69 -14.53 -6.25
CA THR A 373 -6.60 -15.45 -5.55
C THR A 373 -7.12 -14.78 -4.28
N PHE A 374 -8.29 -15.19 -3.81
CA PHE A 374 -8.71 -14.85 -2.44
C PHE A 374 -7.83 -15.58 -1.42
N THR A 375 -7.76 -15.06 -0.20
CA THR A 375 -7.04 -15.72 0.89
C THR A 375 -7.71 -17.02 1.30
N GLU A 376 -6.98 -17.92 1.97
CA GLU A 376 -7.54 -19.17 2.48
C GLU A 376 -8.73 -18.89 3.43
N THR A 377 -8.59 -17.87 4.28
CA THR A 377 -9.64 -17.44 5.21
C THR A 377 -10.87 -16.90 4.48
N GLN A 378 -10.73 -16.07 3.44
CA GLN A 378 -11.88 -15.59 2.64
C GLN A 378 -12.61 -16.76 1.95
N ILE A 379 -11.86 -17.73 1.41
CA ILE A 379 -12.45 -18.92 0.79
C ILE A 379 -13.18 -19.80 1.83
N PHE A 380 -12.64 -19.91 3.05
CA PHE A 380 -13.30 -20.61 4.14
C PHE A 380 -14.62 -19.94 4.53
N LEU A 381 -14.62 -18.62 4.76
CA LEU A 381 -15.81 -17.85 5.12
C LEU A 381 -16.90 -17.95 4.04
N ALA A 382 -16.52 -17.83 2.77
CA ALA A 382 -17.44 -18.02 1.65
C ALA A 382 -18.01 -19.44 1.56
N ARG A 383 -17.23 -20.47 1.96
CA ARG A 383 -17.71 -21.86 2.04
C ARG A 383 -18.76 -22.01 3.14
N GLN A 384 -18.52 -21.45 4.33
CA GLN A 384 -19.49 -21.50 5.43
C GLN A 384 -20.82 -20.87 5.00
N TYR A 385 -20.78 -19.74 4.29
CA TYR A 385 -21.99 -19.11 3.76
C TYR A 385 -22.70 -19.99 2.73
N ASN A 386 -21.98 -20.54 1.75
CA ASN A 386 -22.56 -21.46 0.76
C ASN A 386 -23.24 -22.68 1.45
N GLN A 387 -22.65 -23.19 2.53
CA GLN A 387 -23.21 -24.33 3.29
C GLN A 387 -24.36 -23.96 4.23
N GLY A 388 -24.73 -22.67 4.33
CA GLY A 388 -25.76 -22.19 5.25
C GLY A 388 -25.34 -22.20 6.72
N VAL A 389 -24.04 -22.23 7.01
CA VAL A 389 -23.48 -22.12 8.37
C VAL A 389 -23.22 -20.63 8.65
N THR A 390 -24.29 -19.91 8.96
CA THR A 390 -24.29 -18.44 9.01
C THR A 390 -24.88 -17.90 10.30
N THR A 391 -24.48 -16.67 10.65
CA THR A 391 -25.06 -15.87 11.73
C THR A 391 -25.35 -14.45 11.23
N THR A 392 -26.13 -13.69 12.00
CA THR A 392 -26.30 -12.24 11.87
C THR A 392 -25.51 -11.46 12.91
N ASP A 393 -24.81 -12.14 13.82
CA ASP A 393 -23.99 -11.49 14.82
C ASP A 393 -22.82 -10.76 14.13
N PRO A 394 -22.51 -9.50 14.52
CA PRO A 394 -21.37 -8.77 13.99
C PRO A 394 -20.05 -9.53 14.23
N ARG A 395 -19.17 -9.49 13.24
CA ARG A 395 -17.88 -10.20 13.22
C ARG A 395 -16.69 -9.29 12.97
N LEU A 396 -16.90 -8.13 12.34
CA LEU A 396 -15.83 -7.18 12.07
C LEU A 396 -15.66 -6.16 13.21
N PRO A 397 -14.43 -5.67 13.45
CA PRO A 397 -14.20 -4.59 14.41
C PRO A 397 -15.00 -3.34 14.04
N GLU A 398 -15.69 -2.75 15.02
CA GLU A 398 -16.44 -1.50 14.83
C GLU A 398 -15.51 -0.32 14.52
N ASP A 399 -15.96 0.62 13.69
CA ASP A 399 -15.18 1.81 13.34
C ASP A 399 -14.87 2.67 14.59
N GLY A 400 -13.70 3.32 14.58
CA GLY A 400 -13.22 4.11 15.73
C GLY A 400 -12.73 3.30 16.93
N THR A 401 -12.97 1.98 16.99
CA THR A 401 -12.32 1.09 17.95
C THR A 401 -10.84 0.87 17.57
N PRO A 402 -9.99 0.36 18.49
CA PRO A 402 -8.59 0.11 18.19
C PRO A 402 -8.36 -0.72 16.92
N ASP A 403 -9.03 -1.87 16.82
CA ASP A 403 -8.91 -2.76 15.67
C ASP A 403 -9.62 -2.20 14.44
N GLY A 404 -10.71 -1.43 14.62
CA GLY A 404 -11.39 -0.69 13.56
C GLY A 404 -10.48 0.31 12.87
N LEU A 405 -9.68 1.08 13.62
CA LEU A 405 -8.70 2.02 13.06
C LEU A 405 -7.62 1.31 12.24
N THR A 406 -7.13 0.16 12.72
CA THR A 406 -6.15 -0.66 11.97
C THR A 406 -6.76 -1.21 10.69
N ARG A 407 -8.00 -1.69 10.77
CA ARG A 407 -8.75 -2.17 9.62
C ARG A 407 -8.96 -1.07 8.58
N ALA A 408 -9.44 0.10 8.98
CA ALA A 408 -9.63 1.24 8.09
C ALA A 408 -8.33 1.65 7.38
N ALA A 409 -7.19 1.66 8.08
CA ALA A 409 -5.90 1.97 7.47
C ALA A 409 -5.50 0.94 6.39
N LEU A 410 -5.66 -0.36 6.67
CA LEU A 410 -5.17 -1.45 5.82
C LEU A 410 -6.13 -1.87 4.72
N GLU A 411 -7.45 -1.67 4.88
CA GLU A 411 -8.42 -1.94 3.82
C GLU A 411 -8.28 -0.98 2.62
N ASN A 412 -7.61 0.15 2.84
CA ASN A 412 -7.27 1.13 1.81
C ASN A 412 -5.97 0.81 1.05
N CYS A 413 -5.34 -0.34 1.30
CA CYS A 413 -4.13 -0.81 0.64
C CYS A 413 -4.35 -2.14 -0.10
N SER A 414 -3.58 -2.38 -1.16
CA SER A 414 -3.68 -3.63 -1.91
C SER A 414 -3.06 -4.79 -1.13
N GLY A 415 -3.78 -5.91 -0.99
CA GLY A 415 -3.26 -7.17 -0.41
C GLY A 415 -2.60 -8.10 -1.42
N GLY A 416 -2.48 -7.66 -2.67
CA GLY A 416 -1.92 -8.44 -3.76
C GLY A 416 -2.47 -8.03 -5.13
N ALA A 417 -1.83 -8.46 -6.22
CA ALA A 417 -0.62 -9.27 -6.25
C ALA A 417 0.65 -8.50 -5.84
N PHE A 418 1.78 -9.20 -5.73
CA PHE A 418 3.07 -8.65 -5.32
C PHE A 418 4.15 -8.80 -6.39
N GLY A 419 4.11 -7.91 -7.38
CA GLY A 419 5.16 -7.78 -8.39
C GLY A 419 5.54 -6.33 -8.70
N PRO A 420 5.92 -5.50 -7.70
CA PRO A 420 6.09 -5.77 -6.28
C PRO A 420 4.84 -5.50 -5.42
N GLY A 421 3.82 -4.83 -5.95
CA GLY A 421 2.71 -4.26 -5.18
C GLY A 421 2.79 -2.73 -5.16
N ILE A 422 1.82 -2.05 -4.55
CA ILE A 422 1.79 -0.57 -4.51
C ILE A 422 2.37 -0.04 -3.18
N GLU A 423 1.69 -0.32 -2.08
CA GLU A 423 2.08 0.21 -0.77
C GLU A 423 3.13 -0.66 -0.06
N MET A 424 2.97 -1.97 -0.19
CA MET A 424 3.67 -3.03 0.53
C MET A 424 3.77 -4.24 -0.39
N THR A 425 4.60 -5.22 -0.02
CA THR A 425 4.81 -6.44 -0.81
C THR A 425 4.54 -7.72 -0.01
N TRP A 426 4.86 -8.88 -0.60
CA TRP A 426 4.74 -10.22 -0.03
C TRP A 426 5.40 -10.37 1.35
N PHE A 427 6.28 -9.44 1.75
CA PHE A 427 6.87 -9.42 3.08
C PHE A 427 5.81 -9.33 4.19
N ALA A 428 4.66 -8.71 3.94
CA ALA A 428 3.52 -8.70 4.86
C ALA A 428 2.91 -10.11 5.11
N ARG A 429 3.26 -11.12 4.32
CA ARG A 429 2.83 -12.52 4.53
C ARG A 429 3.67 -13.23 5.60
N ARG A 430 4.79 -12.67 6.03
CA ARG A 430 5.75 -13.32 6.94
C ARG A 430 5.25 -13.25 8.37
N PRO A 431 4.78 -14.35 9.00
CA PRO A 431 4.29 -14.28 10.38
C PRO A 431 5.39 -13.87 11.37
N GLU A 432 6.67 -14.08 11.04
CA GLU A 432 7.80 -13.81 11.92
C GLU A 432 8.00 -12.31 12.21
N ILE A 433 7.57 -11.44 11.30
CA ILE A 433 7.73 -9.98 11.47
C ILE A 433 6.71 -9.39 12.45
N TYR A 434 5.71 -10.17 12.87
CA TYR A 434 4.66 -9.71 13.76
C TYR A 434 4.96 -10.12 15.21
N ALA A 435 4.79 -9.17 16.14
CA ALA A 435 4.86 -9.42 17.59
C ALA A 435 3.51 -9.93 18.12
N GLU A 436 2.42 -9.41 17.56
CA GLU A 436 1.04 -9.85 17.75
C GLU A 436 0.29 -9.62 16.42
N PRO A 437 -0.92 -10.17 16.22
CA PRO A 437 -1.74 -9.87 15.03
C PRO A 437 -1.73 -8.38 14.69
N PHE A 438 -1.43 -8.06 13.43
CA PHE A 438 -1.31 -6.69 12.90
C PHE A 438 -0.21 -5.78 13.49
N ARG A 439 0.53 -6.19 14.52
CA ARG A 439 1.59 -5.36 15.12
C ARG A 439 2.97 -5.86 14.72
N LEU A 440 3.71 -5.03 13.99
CA LEU A 440 5.07 -5.34 13.60
C LEU A 440 6.00 -5.39 14.81
N ARG A 441 6.93 -6.34 14.79
CA ARG A 441 7.95 -6.55 15.80
C ARG A 441 9.06 -5.55 15.56
N LYS A 442 9.19 -4.56 16.44
CA LYS A 442 10.32 -3.61 16.43
C LYS A 442 11.59 -4.28 16.96
N ARG A 443 12.71 -4.10 16.26
CA ARG A 443 14.05 -4.49 16.72
C ARG A 443 14.67 -3.42 17.62
N ASN A 444 15.58 -3.81 18.50
CA ASN A 444 16.53 -2.88 19.11
C ASN A 444 17.72 -2.63 18.18
N TYR A 445 17.96 -1.37 17.83
CA TYR A 445 19.00 -0.99 16.87
C TYR A 445 19.78 0.26 17.35
N ASP A 446 21.00 0.38 16.86
CA ASP A 446 21.88 1.54 17.05
C ASP A 446 22.18 2.21 15.70
N TYR A 447 22.76 3.41 15.71
CA TYR A 447 23.29 4.03 14.50
C TYR A 447 24.63 3.38 14.08
N PRO A 448 24.89 3.16 12.77
CA PRO A 448 23.94 3.29 11.65
C PRO A 448 23.00 2.08 11.55
N LEU A 449 21.84 2.27 10.90
CA LEU A 449 20.94 1.16 10.58
C LEU A 449 21.66 0.09 9.75
N SER A 450 21.23 -1.15 9.92
CA SER A 450 21.84 -2.29 9.24
C SER A 450 21.53 -2.30 7.74
N ILE A 451 22.52 -2.73 6.95
CA ILE A 451 22.42 -2.84 5.48
C ILE A 451 21.92 -4.22 5.02
N ASP A 452 22.01 -5.24 5.87
CA ASP A 452 21.82 -6.66 5.53
C ASP A 452 21.03 -7.45 6.59
N ALA A 453 20.27 -6.75 7.46
CA ALA A 453 19.43 -7.40 8.45
C ALA A 453 18.38 -8.33 7.82
N THR A 454 18.50 -9.62 8.13
CA THR A 454 17.65 -10.67 7.58
C THR A 454 17.00 -11.56 8.65
N ASP A 455 17.46 -11.52 9.92
CA ASP A 455 16.82 -12.27 11.00
C ASP A 455 15.53 -11.58 11.47
N LEU A 456 14.40 -12.06 10.97
CA LEU A 456 13.08 -11.52 11.29
C LEU A 456 12.67 -11.74 12.75
N THR A 457 13.29 -12.69 13.46
CA THR A 457 12.92 -13.01 14.86
C THR A 457 13.36 -11.91 15.84
N GLU A 458 14.41 -11.16 15.47
CA GLU A 458 14.87 -9.96 16.18
C GLU A 458 14.01 -8.73 15.90
N GLY A 459 13.10 -8.80 14.93
CA GLY A 459 12.24 -7.68 14.50
C GLY A 459 12.83 -6.82 13.38
N LEU A 460 12.13 -5.74 13.09
CA LEU A 460 12.38 -4.79 12.00
C LEU A 460 13.02 -3.49 12.51
N GLU A 461 13.89 -2.93 11.70
CA GLU A 461 14.41 -1.56 11.79
C GLU A 461 13.60 -0.59 10.92
N PRO A 462 13.72 0.73 11.11
CA PRO A 462 13.18 1.71 10.18
C PRO A 462 13.58 1.40 8.72
N GLY A 463 12.62 1.48 7.81
CA GLY A 463 12.79 1.20 6.38
C GLY A 463 12.79 -0.28 6.00
N ASP A 464 12.76 -1.22 6.96
CA ASP A 464 12.81 -2.65 6.65
C ASP A 464 11.52 -3.17 6.01
N PHE A 465 10.38 -2.52 6.22
CA PHE A 465 9.09 -3.03 5.72
C PHE A 465 8.88 -2.72 4.23
N THR A 466 9.41 -1.60 3.73
CA THR A 466 9.23 -1.11 2.35
C THR A 466 10.47 -1.24 1.46
N LYS A 467 11.63 -1.64 1.98
CA LYS A 467 12.87 -1.76 1.19
C LYS A 467 12.80 -2.66 -0.05
N PHE A 468 11.83 -3.57 -0.09
CA PHE A 468 11.60 -4.49 -1.21
C PHE A 468 10.88 -3.83 -2.40
N MET A 469 10.21 -2.69 -2.17
CA MET A 469 9.46 -2.00 -3.22
C MET A 469 10.39 -1.43 -4.30
N ALA A 470 9.82 -1.04 -5.43
CA ALA A 470 10.54 -0.38 -6.52
C ALA A 470 11.26 0.90 -6.06
N ILE A 471 12.42 1.16 -6.68
CA ILE A 471 13.18 2.38 -6.52
C ILE A 471 13.51 2.98 -7.90
N PRO A 472 12.99 4.17 -8.24
CA PRO A 472 11.93 4.88 -7.53
C PRO A 472 10.56 4.21 -7.71
N TRP A 473 9.61 4.49 -6.82
CA TRP A 473 8.26 3.90 -6.88
C TRP A 473 7.47 4.24 -8.17
N GLN A 474 7.78 5.36 -8.82
CA GLN A 474 7.10 5.80 -10.05
C GLN A 474 7.31 4.85 -11.23
N GLY A 475 8.45 4.16 -11.31
CA GLY A 475 8.72 3.18 -12.38
C GLY A 475 7.70 2.04 -12.34
N ASP A 476 7.48 1.47 -11.16
CA ASP A 476 6.47 0.44 -10.94
C ASP A 476 5.06 1.00 -11.14
N PHE A 477 4.78 2.21 -10.63
CA PHE A 477 3.47 2.82 -10.75
C PHE A 477 3.04 3.05 -12.22
N ASN A 478 4.00 3.37 -13.10
CA ASN A 478 3.75 3.46 -14.54
C ASN A 478 3.44 2.09 -15.16
N GLU A 479 4.25 1.08 -14.83
CA GLU A 479 4.16 -0.29 -15.35
C GLU A 479 2.98 -1.10 -14.76
N CYS A 480 2.42 -0.67 -13.63
CA CYS A 480 1.18 -1.15 -13.04
C CYS A 480 -0.03 -0.84 -13.93
N ALA A 481 -0.11 -1.53 -15.06
CA ALA A 481 -1.21 -1.44 -15.99
C ALA A 481 -1.79 -2.83 -16.26
N VAL A 482 -1.47 -3.38 -17.43
CA VAL A 482 -2.02 -4.63 -17.94
C VAL A 482 -0.90 -5.63 -18.15
N GLN A 483 -1.09 -6.86 -17.67
CA GLN A 483 -0.16 -7.94 -17.93
C GLN A 483 -0.46 -8.60 -19.28
N TRP A 484 0.62 -8.82 -20.05
CA TRP A 484 0.63 -9.54 -21.33
C TRP A 484 -0.06 -10.91 -21.27
N PRO A 485 -0.60 -11.41 -22.40
CA PRO A 485 -1.58 -12.47 -22.39
C PRO A 485 -1.06 -13.73 -21.71
N LEU A 486 -1.77 -14.16 -20.67
CA LEU A 486 -1.41 -15.30 -19.83
C LEU A 486 -1.61 -16.65 -20.55
N ASN A 487 -2.30 -16.64 -21.69
CA ASN A 487 -2.48 -17.77 -22.58
C ASN A 487 -2.36 -17.31 -24.03
N ASN A 488 -1.57 -18.04 -24.82
CA ASN A 488 -1.40 -17.82 -26.26
C ASN A 488 -2.15 -18.90 -27.05
N SER A 489 -3.46 -19.02 -26.81
CA SER A 489 -4.30 -19.81 -27.71
C SER A 489 -4.50 -19.01 -29.00
N SER A 490 -4.48 -19.68 -30.15
CA SER A 490 -4.67 -19.05 -31.47
C SER A 490 -6.05 -18.40 -31.68
N THR A 491 -6.93 -18.43 -30.69
CA THR A 491 -8.32 -17.96 -30.79
C THR A 491 -8.75 -16.96 -29.72
N LYS A 492 -8.04 -16.86 -28.57
CA LYS A 492 -8.28 -15.87 -27.52
C LYS A 492 -7.00 -15.57 -26.73
N LYS A 493 -6.64 -14.28 -26.63
CA LYS A 493 -5.68 -13.71 -25.68
C LYS A 493 -6.43 -13.26 -24.42
N THR A 494 -5.90 -13.57 -23.24
CA THR A 494 -6.49 -13.12 -21.96
C THR A 494 -5.52 -12.19 -21.26
N TYR A 495 -5.90 -10.93 -21.14
CA TYR A 495 -5.22 -9.90 -20.35
C TYR A 495 -5.79 -9.87 -18.93
N VAL A 496 -4.96 -9.43 -17.99
CA VAL A 496 -5.38 -9.15 -16.62
C VAL A 496 -4.73 -7.86 -16.16
N ASN A 497 -5.39 -7.16 -15.26
CA ASN A 497 -4.87 -5.92 -14.71
C ASN A 497 -4.12 -6.17 -13.41
N TRP A 498 -3.19 -5.28 -13.07
CA TRP A 498 -2.51 -5.31 -11.77
C TRP A 498 -3.38 -4.71 -10.67
N TRP A 499 -3.30 -3.39 -10.42
CA TRP A 499 -3.98 -2.75 -9.28
C TRP A 499 -4.88 -1.56 -9.67
N PRO A 500 -6.00 -1.75 -10.43
CA PRO A 500 -6.87 -0.65 -10.88
C PRO A 500 -7.43 0.25 -9.76
N ALA A 501 -7.63 -0.29 -8.55
CA ALA A 501 -8.15 0.43 -7.39
C ALA A 501 -7.14 1.41 -6.77
N GLN A 502 -5.84 1.20 -7.01
CA GLN A 502 -4.77 2.09 -6.59
C GLN A 502 -4.36 3.02 -7.73
N ARG A 503 -4.21 2.44 -8.92
CA ARG A 503 -3.69 3.02 -10.14
C ARG A 503 -4.71 2.78 -11.25
N PRO A 504 -5.61 3.74 -11.53
CA PRO A 504 -6.63 3.58 -12.56
C PRO A 504 -6.07 3.29 -13.95
N LEU A 505 -6.86 2.63 -14.80
CA LEU A 505 -6.50 2.32 -16.19
C LEU A 505 -7.34 3.12 -17.17
N LYS A 506 -8.66 3.01 -17.05
CA LYS A 506 -9.63 3.76 -17.84
C LYS A 506 -10.68 4.36 -16.90
N VAL A 507 -10.97 5.64 -17.08
CA VAL A 507 -11.78 6.48 -16.18
C VAL A 507 -12.88 7.19 -16.96
N ASN A 508 -13.92 7.66 -16.29
CA ASN A 508 -14.95 8.46 -16.94
C ASN A 508 -14.52 9.94 -16.92
N ARG A 509 -14.21 10.51 -18.09
CA ARG A 509 -13.75 11.89 -18.26
C ARG A 509 -14.79 12.71 -19.02
N TRP A 510 -15.00 13.97 -18.65
CA TRP A 510 -15.91 14.86 -19.38
C TRP A 510 -15.34 15.18 -20.77
N SER A 511 -16.11 14.90 -21.82
CA SER A 511 -15.81 15.29 -23.20
C SER A 511 -16.63 16.52 -23.58
N GLU A 512 -15.95 17.65 -23.80
CA GLU A 512 -16.60 18.87 -24.32
C GLU A 512 -17.19 18.67 -25.72
N THR A 513 -16.60 17.77 -26.51
CA THR A 513 -17.08 17.47 -27.87
C THR A 513 -18.39 16.71 -27.84
N ASP A 514 -18.51 15.72 -26.94
CA ASP A 514 -19.68 14.87 -26.83
C ASP A 514 -20.73 15.43 -25.87
N GLY A 515 -20.36 16.41 -25.03
CA GLY A 515 -21.21 16.95 -23.97
C GLY A 515 -21.62 15.90 -22.94
N ALA A 516 -20.75 14.92 -22.69
CA ALA A 516 -21.00 13.77 -21.82
C ALA A 516 -19.69 13.22 -21.24
N PHE A 517 -19.81 12.43 -20.17
CA PHE A 517 -18.69 11.61 -19.70
C PHE A 517 -18.44 10.45 -20.67
N VAL A 518 -17.18 10.26 -21.03
CA VAL A 518 -16.70 9.19 -21.90
C VAL A 518 -15.62 8.39 -21.18
N LYS A 519 -15.53 7.10 -21.51
CA LYS A 519 -14.50 6.21 -20.95
C LYS A 519 -13.17 6.51 -21.67
N SER A 520 -12.23 7.09 -20.94
CA SER A 520 -10.91 7.49 -21.46
C SER A 520 -9.79 6.79 -20.70
N PRO A 521 -8.63 6.54 -21.32
CA PRO A 521 -7.42 6.15 -20.62
C PRO A 521 -7.04 7.18 -19.54
N TRP A 522 -6.69 6.69 -18.36
CA TRP A 522 -6.25 7.55 -17.27
C TRP A 522 -4.88 8.19 -17.57
N ILE A 523 -4.00 7.37 -18.17
CA ILE A 523 -2.73 7.74 -18.76
C ILE A 523 -2.67 7.06 -20.13
N GLY A 524 -2.17 7.75 -21.15
CA GLY A 524 -1.94 7.16 -22.47
C GLY A 524 -2.48 7.99 -23.63
N ASP A 525 -2.69 7.33 -24.77
CA ASP A 525 -3.34 7.89 -25.97
C ASP A 525 -4.86 7.60 -25.89
N ASP A 526 -5.70 8.35 -26.58
CA ASP A 526 -7.14 8.07 -26.69
C ASP A 526 -7.46 7.07 -27.83
N ALA A 527 -6.52 6.81 -28.74
CA ALA A 527 -6.74 5.93 -29.89
C ALA A 527 -6.52 4.45 -29.54
N GLU A 528 -7.59 3.66 -29.46
CA GLU A 528 -7.48 2.21 -29.23
C GLU A 528 -6.48 1.55 -30.21
N PRO A 529 -5.54 0.72 -29.70
CA PRO A 529 -4.44 0.22 -30.51
C PRO A 529 -4.93 -0.67 -31.66
N GLN A 530 -4.29 -0.54 -32.82
CA GLN A 530 -4.59 -1.38 -33.98
C GLN A 530 -4.04 -2.81 -33.87
N GLU A 531 -3.11 -3.05 -32.94
CA GLU A 531 -2.47 -4.34 -32.71
C GLU A 531 -2.45 -4.68 -31.21
N ASP A 532 -2.74 -5.95 -30.87
CA ASP A 532 -2.79 -6.50 -29.51
C ASP A 532 -1.51 -6.27 -28.66
N ASP A 533 -0.37 -6.12 -29.32
CA ASP A 533 0.95 -5.93 -28.71
C ASP A 533 1.14 -4.49 -28.18
N ASP A 534 0.30 -3.55 -28.59
CA ASP A 534 0.31 -2.16 -28.14
C ASP A 534 -0.63 -1.91 -26.95
N TYR A 535 -1.51 -2.87 -26.60
CA TYR A 535 -2.55 -2.67 -25.56
C TYR A 535 -1.98 -2.42 -24.16
N ALA A 536 -0.91 -3.12 -23.77
CA ALA A 536 -0.25 -2.88 -22.48
C ALA A 536 0.48 -1.53 -22.44
N ASN A 537 0.98 -1.06 -23.59
CA ASN A 537 1.67 0.23 -23.71
C ASN A 537 0.70 1.41 -23.76
N PHE A 538 -0.55 1.16 -24.14
CA PHE A 538 -1.58 2.18 -24.32
C PHE A 538 -2.05 2.82 -23.01
N LEU A 539 -1.93 2.12 -21.88
CA LEU A 539 -2.50 2.55 -20.60
C LEU A 539 -1.44 3.07 -19.61
N ARG A 540 -0.29 3.52 -20.12
CA ARG A 540 0.86 4.01 -19.34
C ARG A 540 1.63 5.07 -20.14
N PHE A 541 2.53 5.80 -19.48
CA PHE A 541 3.48 6.63 -20.20
C PHE A 541 4.45 5.77 -21.00
N ASN A 542 4.96 6.32 -22.11
CA ASN A 542 5.95 5.64 -22.94
C ASN A 542 7.26 5.43 -22.20
N LEU A 543 7.65 6.40 -21.37
CA LEU A 543 8.83 6.36 -20.53
C LEU A 543 8.42 6.29 -19.07
N ASN A 544 9.12 5.50 -18.28
CA ASN A 544 8.94 5.43 -16.83
C ASN A 544 9.38 6.74 -16.16
N SER A 545 10.35 7.45 -16.73
CA SER A 545 10.71 8.81 -16.31
C SER A 545 9.56 9.81 -16.39
N ASP A 546 8.65 9.68 -17.37
CA ASP A 546 7.49 10.60 -17.46
C ASP A 546 6.58 10.48 -16.23
N MET A 547 6.51 9.30 -15.60
CA MET A 547 5.78 9.14 -14.34
C MET A 547 6.50 9.82 -13.17
N VAL A 548 7.84 9.84 -13.16
CA VAL A 548 8.61 10.61 -12.16
C VAL A 548 8.27 12.10 -12.24
N ASP A 549 8.10 12.63 -13.45
CA ASP A 549 7.83 14.05 -13.67
C ASP A 549 6.35 14.42 -13.44
N HIS A 550 5.41 13.55 -13.83
CA HIS A 550 4.00 13.93 -13.99
C HIS A 550 3.01 13.19 -13.08
N TRP A 551 3.45 12.27 -12.21
CA TRP A 551 2.54 11.52 -11.31
C TRP A 551 1.57 12.45 -10.56
N SER A 552 2.08 13.60 -10.10
CA SER A 552 1.31 14.54 -9.29
C SER A 552 0.27 15.30 -10.10
N GLU A 553 0.26 15.23 -11.43
CA GLU A 553 -0.68 15.96 -12.30
C GLU A 553 -1.91 15.13 -12.71
N LEU A 554 -1.88 13.84 -12.41
CA LEU A 554 -2.93 12.89 -12.76
C LEU A 554 -4.22 13.12 -11.94
N GLY A 555 -5.36 12.80 -12.53
CA GLY A 555 -6.67 12.98 -11.90
C GLY A 555 -7.02 11.86 -10.91
N PHE A 556 -7.87 12.18 -9.93
CA PHE A 556 -8.46 11.21 -9.01
C PHE A 556 -9.79 10.68 -9.56
N VAL A 557 -10.15 9.45 -9.23
CA VAL A 557 -11.43 8.83 -9.57
C VAL A 557 -12.31 8.83 -8.34
N MET A 558 -13.40 9.57 -8.42
CA MET A 558 -14.24 9.91 -7.27
C MET A 558 -15.71 9.75 -7.64
N LYS A 559 -16.54 9.38 -6.67
CA LYS A 559 -17.99 9.36 -6.84
C LYS A 559 -18.52 10.80 -6.86
N THR A 560 -18.91 11.25 -8.04
CA THR A 560 -19.45 12.61 -8.28
C THR A 560 -20.95 12.63 -8.60
N GLY A 561 -21.53 11.46 -8.88
CA GLY A 561 -22.96 11.29 -9.10
C GLY A 561 -23.66 10.55 -7.96
N ASP A 562 -24.98 10.65 -7.92
CA ASP A 562 -25.84 10.10 -6.86
C ASP A 562 -26.76 8.96 -7.34
N THR A 563 -26.52 8.41 -8.53
CA THR A 563 -27.40 7.37 -9.12
C THR A 563 -27.17 5.98 -8.52
N GLY A 564 -26.01 5.76 -7.90
CA GLY A 564 -25.53 4.47 -7.43
C GLY A 564 -24.86 3.62 -8.52
N GLU A 565 -24.67 4.15 -9.73
CA GLU A 565 -24.10 3.41 -10.86
C GLU A 565 -22.58 3.61 -10.97
N ILE A 566 -21.88 2.67 -11.63
CA ILE A 566 -20.44 2.80 -11.96
C ILE A 566 -20.11 4.13 -12.66
N ASN A 567 -21.04 4.68 -13.43
CA ASN A 567 -20.85 5.93 -14.16
C ASN A 567 -20.82 7.18 -13.26
N ASP A 568 -21.20 7.06 -11.98
CA ASP A 568 -21.08 8.16 -11.02
C ASP A 568 -19.62 8.46 -10.67
N PHE A 569 -18.71 7.49 -10.87
CA PHE A 569 -17.29 7.66 -10.64
C PHE A 569 -16.66 8.36 -11.84
N THR A 570 -16.11 9.56 -11.63
CA THR A 570 -15.51 10.38 -12.70
C THR A 570 -14.11 10.85 -12.33
N GLU A 571 -13.31 11.18 -13.34
CA GLU A 571 -12.01 11.79 -13.15
C GLU A 571 -12.16 13.26 -12.75
N VAL A 572 -11.52 13.64 -11.65
CA VAL A 572 -11.54 14.99 -11.07
C VAL A 572 -10.12 15.45 -10.78
N GLN A 573 -9.92 16.76 -10.64
CA GLN A 573 -8.63 17.35 -10.23
C GLN A 573 -7.43 16.94 -11.12
N ARG A 574 -7.64 16.60 -12.40
CA ARG A 574 -6.55 16.40 -13.36
C ARG A 574 -5.97 17.75 -13.76
N THR A 575 -4.64 17.87 -13.74
CA THR A 575 -3.90 19.05 -14.24
C THR A 575 -2.99 18.71 -15.42
N TYR A 576 -2.79 17.43 -15.70
CA TYR A 576 -1.99 16.95 -16.83
C TYR A 576 -2.63 17.30 -18.18
N ASP A 577 -1.90 18.02 -19.03
CA ASP A 577 -2.30 18.36 -20.41
C ASP A 577 -1.52 17.51 -21.43
N GLU A 578 -2.24 16.61 -22.10
CA GLU A 578 -1.70 15.67 -23.10
C GLU A 578 -1.22 16.36 -24.38
N VAL A 579 -1.79 17.53 -24.73
CA VAL A 579 -1.54 18.20 -26.02
C VAL A 579 -0.17 18.90 -26.03
N THR A 580 0.22 19.49 -24.89
CA THR A 580 1.51 20.17 -24.75
C THR A 580 2.67 19.20 -24.54
N THR A 581 2.45 18.11 -23.79
CA THR A 581 3.49 17.14 -23.40
C THR A 581 3.90 16.18 -24.54
N GLN A 582 2.96 15.64 -25.33
CA GLN A 582 3.28 14.73 -26.43
C GLN A 582 3.94 15.40 -27.64
N SER A 583 3.81 16.72 -27.80
CA SER A 583 4.41 17.48 -28.91
C SER A 583 5.95 17.57 -28.85
N ASN A 584 6.53 17.32 -27.68
CA ASN A 584 7.98 17.39 -27.43
C ASN A 584 8.67 16.02 -27.36
N GLN A 585 7.92 14.91 -27.50
CA GLN A 585 8.45 13.56 -27.36
C GLN A 585 8.98 13.02 -28.71
N PRO A 586 10.22 12.50 -28.79
CA PRO A 586 10.71 11.85 -30.00
C PRO A 586 9.92 10.55 -30.23
N LYS A 587 9.20 10.46 -31.36
CA LYS A 587 8.51 9.22 -31.76
C LYS A 587 9.52 8.05 -31.77
N PRO A 588 9.19 6.91 -31.14
CA PRO A 588 10.13 5.81 -31.05
C PRO A 588 10.52 5.30 -32.44
N LYS A 589 11.82 5.13 -32.67
CA LYS A 589 12.29 4.27 -33.76
C LYS A 589 11.87 2.85 -33.41
N ARG A 590 10.94 2.29 -34.19
CA ARG A 590 10.57 0.85 -34.16
C ARG A 590 11.83 0.01 -33.92
N ARG A 591 12.01 -0.53 -32.71
CA ARG A 591 13.09 -1.48 -32.40
C ARG A 591 12.84 -2.72 -33.25
N GLY A 592 13.68 -2.91 -34.28
CA GLY A 592 13.65 -4.12 -35.09
C GLY A 592 13.91 -5.33 -34.20
N ARG A 593 12.99 -6.31 -34.23
CA ARG A 593 13.14 -7.61 -33.58
C ARG A 593 14.54 -8.18 -33.85
N LYS A 594 15.36 -8.33 -32.80
CA LYS A 594 16.44 -9.32 -32.82
C LYS A 594 15.81 -10.67 -32.46
N LYS A 595 15.98 -11.62 -33.39
CA LYS A 595 15.53 -13.02 -33.29
C LYS A 595 16.26 -13.77 -32.20
#